data_AF-A0A9D6SH03-F1
#
_entry.id   AF-A0A9D6SH03-F1
#
_cell.length_a   1.000
_cell.length_b   1.000
_cell.length_c   1.000
_cell.angle_alpha   90.00
_cell.angle_beta   90.00
_cell.angle_gamma   90.00
#
_symmetry.space_group_name_H-M   'P 1'
#
loop_
_entity.id
_entity.type
_entity.pdbx_description
1 polymer ?
#
loop_
_entity_poly.entity_id
_entity_poly.type
_entity_poly.pdbx_seq_one_letter_code
_entity_poly.pdbx_strand_id
1 'polypeptide(L)'
;AGLASPQQAEGQKPTTWSSREEYDAFMAFSSEKDPQKKIGLGDAFLQKYPNTFIKDGAYVLQMQAYGQLNDVPKAMEAAHKAVEINPGNLEALNYLSFVFPFVFNSKDPGADAKLAQAEKDARLGLDALQKLKKPENVTDDQFNQFVKSQRANYNGCIGFVALQRKDFAGAVTSFKTAAEDNPADVYVFYRLGIAYISGEPRDTNNAIWSLARSASLAKAGKNPAAPEIEKYLKSVYINYHGNEDGLSGIMAQAAASPTPPEGFAVTQMEVPQDTGNASVDAFNKTFFMLKYGGDRAQKLWDGLKGQAFGVGGFVESVEPGPEPKTYLLKIDVLPESKTEDGVFDIELKDSTQPNVKNLGKGDAVHFQGTLASYTATPKLVITLDNGTINDDEIPDQPKVTAKPKPAPKKPPAKRTTRR
;
A
#
# COMPACT_ATOMS: atom_id res chain seq x y z
N ALA A 1 64.88 -29.27 2.27
CA ALA A 1 64.37 -28.76 0.98
C ALA A 1 62.84 -28.83 1.03
N GLY A 2 62.16 -27.70 0.85
CA GLY A 2 60.69 -27.63 0.98
C GLY A 2 60.15 -26.20 0.98
N LEU A 3 60.52 -25.46 -0.07
CA LEU A 3 59.84 -24.32 -0.69
C LEU A 3 58.79 -23.57 0.14
N ALA A 4 59.20 -22.44 0.72
CA ALA A 4 58.30 -21.34 1.02
C ALA A 4 57.94 -20.62 -0.30
N SER A 5 56.66 -20.59 -0.64
CA SER A 5 56.13 -19.79 -1.74
C SER A 5 56.39 -18.30 -1.46
N PRO A 6 56.91 -17.53 -2.44
CA PRO A 6 57.05 -16.10 -2.25
C PRO A 6 55.67 -15.43 -2.26
N GLN A 7 55.36 -14.78 -1.15
CA GLN A 7 54.29 -13.81 -1.00
C GLN A 7 54.42 -12.77 -2.12
N GLN A 8 53.50 -12.81 -3.09
CA GLN A 8 53.42 -11.79 -4.13
C GLN A 8 53.13 -10.44 -3.46
N ALA A 9 54.11 -9.54 -3.54
CA ALA A 9 53.92 -8.14 -3.23
C ALA A 9 52.81 -7.60 -4.14
N GLU A 10 51.74 -7.05 -3.54
CA GLU A 10 50.77 -6.23 -4.26
C GLU A 10 51.52 -5.04 -4.87
N GLY A 11 51.82 -5.14 -6.16
CA GLY A 11 52.49 -4.08 -6.90
C GLY A 11 51.66 -2.79 -6.84
N GLN A 12 52.28 -1.69 -6.44
CA GLN A 12 51.67 -0.37 -6.50
C GLN A 12 51.16 -0.12 -7.91
N LYS A 13 49.85 0.18 -8.05
CA LYS A 13 49.27 0.61 -9.32
C LYS A 13 50.05 1.85 -9.80
N PRO A 14 50.39 1.94 -11.10
CA PRO A 14 50.98 3.16 -11.65
C PRO A 14 50.10 4.37 -11.27
N THR A 15 50.68 5.56 -11.08
CA THR A 15 49.93 6.79 -10.77
C THR A 15 50.19 7.90 -11.78
N THR A 16 50.87 7.58 -12.88
CA THR A 16 51.30 8.53 -13.92
C THR A 16 51.15 7.91 -15.30
N TRP A 17 51.05 8.76 -16.32
CA TRP A 17 51.07 8.34 -17.72
C TRP A 17 52.38 7.64 -18.05
N SER A 18 52.29 6.54 -18.80
CA SER A 18 53.44 5.80 -19.31
C SER A 18 54.10 6.49 -20.51
N SER A 19 53.35 7.33 -21.23
CA SER A 19 53.88 8.14 -22.33
C SER A 19 53.04 9.40 -22.60
N ARG A 20 53.58 10.31 -23.42
CA ARG A 20 52.84 11.49 -23.89
C ARG A 20 51.67 11.10 -24.78
N GLU A 21 51.84 10.07 -25.61
CA GLU A 21 50.81 9.53 -26.50
C GLU A 21 49.65 8.88 -25.72
N GLU A 22 49.90 8.35 -24.52
CA GLU A 22 48.84 7.87 -23.63
C GLU A 22 47.99 9.04 -23.12
N TYR A 23 48.66 10.09 -22.62
CA TYR A 23 47.99 11.30 -22.17
C TYR A 23 47.16 11.94 -23.29
N ASP A 24 47.75 12.16 -24.47
CA ASP A 24 47.05 12.81 -25.59
C ASP A 24 45.86 11.95 -26.08
N ALA A 25 46.00 10.62 -26.09
CA ALA A 25 44.90 9.71 -26.42
C ALA A 25 43.77 9.76 -25.38
N PHE A 26 44.09 9.78 -24.09
CA PHE A 26 43.09 9.94 -23.04
C PHE A 26 42.37 11.28 -23.15
N MET A 27 43.11 12.37 -23.39
CA MET A 27 42.52 13.70 -23.54
C MET A 27 41.58 13.78 -24.74
N ALA A 28 41.93 13.17 -25.87
CA ALA A 28 41.06 13.09 -27.04
C ALA A 28 39.78 12.29 -26.72
N PHE A 29 39.92 11.15 -26.03
CA PHE A 29 38.80 10.33 -25.58
C PHE A 29 37.89 11.07 -24.58
N SER A 30 38.45 11.68 -23.54
CA SER A 30 37.68 12.31 -22.45
C SER A 30 36.94 13.56 -22.92
N SER A 31 37.52 14.31 -23.86
CA SER A 31 36.94 15.56 -24.40
C SER A 31 35.96 15.37 -25.55
N GLU A 32 35.85 14.17 -26.11
CA GLU A 32 34.86 13.85 -27.14
C GLU A 32 33.43 14.09 -26.61
N LYS A 33 32.55 14.61 -27.46
CA LYS A 33 31.16 14.97 -27.11
C LYS A 33 30.16 13.99 -27.69
N ASP A 34 30.46 13.38 -28.82
CA ASP A 34 29.60 12.36 -29.41
C ASP A 34 29.74 11.05 -28.61
N PRO A 35 28.65 10.51 -28.03
CA PRO A 35 28.74 9.34 -27.16
C PRO A 35 29.27 8.10 -27.88
N GLN A 36 28.90 7.89 -29.14
CA GLN A 36 29.30 6.72 -29.92
C GLN A 36 30.80 6.79 -30.26
N LYS A 37 31.31 7.95 -30.65
CA LYS A 37 32.74 8.19 -30.87
C LYS A 37 33.52 8.09 -29.56
N LYS A 38 32.98 8.61 -28.45
CA LYS A 38 33.61 8.49 -27.13
C LYS A 38 33.80 7.02 -26.75
N ILE A 39 32.79 6.18 -26.96
CA ILE A 39 32.91 4.74 -26.71
C ILE A 39 34.03 4.13 -27.56
N GLY A 40 34.05 4.40 -28.87
CA GLY A 40 35.09 3.87 -29.77
C GLY A 40 36.50 4.34 -29.42
N LEU A 41 36.68 5.61 -29.04
CA LEU A 41 37.95 6.15 -28.57
C LEU A 41 38.36 5.54 -27.23
N GLY A 42 37.41 5.29 -26.32
CA GLY A 42 37.64 4.62 -25.04
C GLY A 42 38.09 3.17 -25.23
N ASP A 43 37.45 2.43 -26.13
CA ASP A 43 37.83 1.05 -26.47
C ASP A 43 39.24 1.00 -27.06
N ALA A 44 39.55 1.89 -28.01
CA ALA A 44 40.88 2.00 -28.59
C ALA A 44 41.95 2.38 -27.54
N PHE A 45 41.61 3.29 -26.63
CA PHE A 45 42.49 3.68 -25.52
C PHE A 45 42.78 2.50 -24.60
N LEU A 46 41.74 1.78 -24.14
CA LEU A 46 41.87 0.62 -23.25
C LEU A 46 42.59 -0.57 -23.91
N GLN A 47 42.42 -0.75 -25.21
CA GLN A 47 43.14 -1.76 -25.99
C GLN A 47 44.62 -1.43 -26.11
N LYS A 48 44.95 -0.16 -26.39
CA LYS A 48 46.34 0.29 -26.57
C LYS A 48 47.09 0.40 -25.25
N TYR A 49 46.41 0.78 -24.16
CA TYR A 49 47.00 1.01 -22.84
C TYR A 49 46.31 0.18 -21.75
N PRO A 50 46.40 -1.17 -21.79
CA PRO A 50 45.65 -2.06 -20.89
C PRO A 50 46.04 -1.94 -19.40
N ASN A 51 47.22 -1.38 -19.11
CA ASN A 51 47.79 -1.18 -17.78
C ASN A 51 47.77 0.29 -17.33
N THR A 52 47.00 1.15 -18.01
CA THR A 52 46.86 2.56 -17.64
C THR A 52 46.37 2.73 -16.21
N PHE A 53 46.87 3.75 -15.51
CA PHE A 53 46.42 4.04 -14.14
C PHE A 53 44.99 4.58 -14.07
N ILE A 54 44.49 5.17 -15.16
CA ILE A 54 43.17 5.80 -15.21
C ILE A 54 42.08 4.84 -15.73
N LYS A 55 42.33 3.52 -15.64
CA LYS A 55 41.49 2.50 -16.27
C LYS A 55 40.05 2.51 -15.76
N ASP A 56 39.84 2.71 -14.47
CA ASP A 56 38.51 2.89 -13.89
C ASP A 56 37.82 4.16 -14.40
N GLY A 57 38.56 5.28 -14.45
CA GLY A 57 38.08 6.54 -15.03
C GLY A 57 37.67 6.41 -16.50
N ALA A 58 38.39 5.62 -17.28
CA ALA A 58 38.02 5.34 -18.66
C ALA A 58 36.69 4.56 -18.76
N TYR A 59 36.50 3.55 -17.91
CA TYR A 59 35.22 2.84 -17.84
C TYR A 59 34.07 3.71 -17.32
N VAL A 60 34.32 4.64 -16.39
CA VAL A 60 33.31 5.63 -15.95
C VAL A 60 32.87 6.51 -17.12
N LEU A 61 33.81 7.00 -17.94
CA LEU A 61 33.48 7.80 -19.14
C LEU A 61 32.69 6.99 -20.18
N GLN A 62 32.98 5.70 -20.33
CA GLN A 62 32.18 4.80 -21.17
C GLN A 62 30.79 4.54 -20.57
N MET A 63 30.68 4.33 -19.26
CA MET A 63 29.40 4.20 -18.55
C MET A 63 28.52 5.42 -18.80
N GLN A 64 29.05 6.63 -18.65
CA GLN A 64 28.33 7.88 -18.95
C GLN A 64 27.88 7.93 -20.42
N ALA A 65 28.76 7.57 -21.36
CA ALA A 65 28.44 7.57 -22.79
C ALA A 65 27.34 6.55 -23.14
N TYR A 66 27.40 5.33 -22.62
CA TYR A 66 26.32 4.35 -22.76
C TYR A 66 25.02 4.83 -22.11
N GLY A 67 25.10 5.48 -20.95
CA GLY A 67 23.96 6.09 -20.29
C GLY A 67 23.27 7.15 -21.16
N GLN A 68 24.03 8.01 -21.84
CA GLN A 68 23.49 9.01 -22.78
C GLN A 68 22.80 8.38 -24.00
N LEU A 69 23.24 7.18 -24.40
CA LEU A 69 22.62 6.40 -25.47
C LEU A 69 21.45 5.52 -25.00
N ASN A 70 21.11 5.57 -23.70
CA ASN A 70 20.17 4.66 -23.05
C ASN A 70 20.54 3.16 -23.20
N ASP A 71 21.82 2.83 -23.45
CA ASP A 71 22.33 1.46 -23.45
C ASP A 71 22.66 1.03 -22.01
N VAL A 72 21.59 0.86 -21.21
CA VAL A 72 21.69 0.57 -19.78
C VAL A 72 22.50 -0.71 -19.49
N PRO A 73 22.36 -1.82 -20.22
CA PRO A 73 23.18 -3.01 -19.99
C PRO A 73 24.68 -2.74 -20.11
N LYS A 74 25.11 -2.04 -21.17
CA LYS A 74 26.55 -1.72 -21.33
C LYS A 74 27.04 -0.67 -20.36
N ALA A 75 26.20 0.29 -19.98
CA ALA A 75 26.54 1.24 -18.94
C ALA A 75 26.80 0.54 -17.60
N MET A 76 25.94 -0.40 -17.22
CA MET A 76 26.16 -1.22 -16.01
C MET A 76 27.40 -2.11 -16.12
N GLU A 77 27.67 -2.71 -17.28
CA GLU A 77 28.89 -3.49 -17.50
C GLU A 77 30.15 -2.62 -17.30
N ALA A 78 30.19 -1.44 -17.91
CA ALA A 78 31.29 -0.48 -17.74
C ALA A 78 31.43 -0.03 -16.28
N ALA A 79 30.31 0.23 -15.59
CA ALA A 79 30.32 0.57 -14.17
C ALA A 79 30.92 -0.56 -13.31
N HIS A 80 30.53 -1.82 -13.53
CA HIS A 80 31.12 -2.95 -12.82
C HIS A 80 32.62 -3.09 -13.09
N LYS A 81 33.07 -2.92 -14.35
CA LYS A 81 34.52 -2.92 -14.67
C LYS A 81 35.27 -1.81 -13.93
N ALA A 82 34.69 -0.62 -13.81
CA ALA A 82 35.26 0.46 -13.02
C ALA A 82 35.39 0.08 -11.52
N VAL A 83 34.36 -0.56 -10.95
CA VAL A 83 34.35 -1.03 -9.55
C VAL A 83 35.34 -2.16 -9.30
N GLU A 84 35.50 -3.10 -10.24
CA GLU A 84 36.51 -4.16 -10.16
C GLU A 84 37.93 -3.60 -10.06
N ILE A 85 38.20 -2.51 -10.78
CA ILE A 85 39.49 -1.83 -10.76
C ILE A 85 39.63 -0.94 -9.52
N ASN A 86 38.58 -0.22 -9.15
CA ASN A 86 38.54 0.69 -8.02
C ASN A 86 37.25 0.47 -7.22
N PRO A 87 37.29 -0.36 -6.16
CA PRO A 87 36.11 -0.67 -5.34
C PRO A 87 35.49 0.53 -4.61
N GLY A 88 36.18 1.68 -4.59
CA GLY A 88 35.69 2.95 -4.03
C GLY A 88 35.23 3.96 -5.08
N ASN A 89 35.05 3.55 -6.34
CA ASN A 89 34.58 4.45 -7.41
C ASN A 89 33.12 4.85 -7.17
N LEU A 90 32.92 5.95 -6.44
CA LEU A 90 31.61 6.45 -6.02
C LEU A 90 30.67 6.75 -7.19
N GLU A 91 31.20 7.12 -8.35
CA GLU A 91 30.35 7.42 -9.50
C GLU A 91 29.73 6.16 -10.09
N ALA A 92 30.56 5.12 -10.31
CA ALA A 92 30.10 3.82 -10.80
C ALA A 92 29.15 3.13 -9.81
N LEU A 93 29.50 3.12 -8.52
CA LEU A 93 28.67 2.51 -7.47
C LEU A 93 27.30 3.20 -7.37
N ASN A 94 27.28 4.53 -7.48
CA ASN A 94 26.04 5.30 -7.44
C ASN A 94 25.16 5.00 -8.67
N TYR A 95 25.75 4.94 -9.87
CA TYR A 95 25.03 4.56 -11.08
C TYR A 95 24.39 3.17 -10.95
N LEU A 96 25.18 2.17 -10.54
CA LEU A 96 24.70 0.80 -10.31
C LEU A 96 23.53 0.77 -9.32
N SER A 97 23.67 1.45 -8.19
CA SER A 97 22.66 1.47 -7.12
C SER A 97 21.38 2.18 -7.54
N PHE A 98 21.49 3.27 -8.28
CA PHE A 98 20.34 4.03 -8.78
C PHE A 98 19.56 3.25 -9.86
N VAL A 99 20.26 2.62 -10.80
CA VAL A 99 19.64 1.97 -11.96
C VAL A 99 19.09 0.59 -11.65
N PHE A 100 19.77 -0.18 -10.79
CA PHE A 100 19.44 -1.58 -10.52
C PHE A 100 17.94 -1.84 -10.20
N PRO A 101 17.27 -1.03 -9.34
CA PRO A 101 15.86 -1.24 -9.03
C PRO A 101 14.87 -1.12 -10.21
N PHE A 102 15.30 -0.56 -11.33
CA PHE A 102 14.47 -0.37 -12.53
C PHE A 102 14.70 -1.44 -13.60
N VAL A 103 15.85 -2.13 -13.56
CA VAL A 103 16.21 -3.17 -14.54
C VAL A 103 16.16 -4.58 -13.97
N PHE A 104 16.04 -4.71 -12.64
CA PHE A 104 15.93 -6.01 -12.00
C PHE A 104 14.64 -6.72 -12.41
N ASN A 105 14.78 -8.00 -12.77
CA ASN A 105 13.68 -8.91 -13.04
C ASN A 105 13.85 -10.18 -12.20
N SER A 106 12.88 -10.45 -11.33
CA SER A 106 12.91 -11.62 -10.43
C SER A 106 12.81 -12.97 -11.15
N LYS A 107 12.44 -12.97 -12.45
CA LYS A 107 12.35 -14.17 -13.27
C LYS A 107 13.65 -14.50 -14.00
N ASP A 108 14.66 -13.63 -13.95
CA ASP A 108 15.93 -13.88 -14.62
C ASP A 108 16.69 -15.04 -13.98
N PRO A 109 17.40 -15.87 -14.77
CA PRO A 109 18.39 -16.78 -14.22
C PRO A 109 19.41 -16.00 -13.38
N GLY A 110 19.64 -16.46 -12.14
CA GLY A 110 20.58 -15.81 -11.23
C GLY A 110 20.07 -14.51 -10.60
N ALA A 111 18.75 -14.28 -10.53
CA ALA A 111 18.16 -13.13 -9.83
C ALA A 111 18.75 -12.93 -8.42
N ASP A 112 18.92 -13.99 -7.64
CA ASP A 112 19.52 -13.90 -6.30
C ASP A 112 20.98 -13.43 -6.32
N ALA A 113 21.77 -13.86 -7.31
CA ALA A 113 23.15 -13.42 -7.47
C ALA A 113 23.20 -11.93 -7.87
N LYS A 114 22.27 -11.48 -8.73
CA LYS A 114 22.12 -10.06 -9.08
C LYS A 114 21.76 -9.21 -7.86
N LEU A 115 20.83 -9.67 -7.03
CA LEU A 115 20.47 -9.01 -5.76
C LEU A 115 21.68 -8.93 -4.81
N ALA A 116 22.44 -10.02 -4.68
CA ALA A 116 23.63 -10.05 -3.82
C ALA A 116 24.72 -9.09 -4.31
N GLN A 117 24.95 -9.03 -5.63
CA GLN A 117 25.92 -8.11 -6.22
C GLN A 117 25.50 -6.64 -6.03
N ALA A 118 24.23 -6.31 -6.27
CA ALA A 118 23.71 -4.96 -6.06
C ALA A 118 23.82 -4.50 -4.60
N GLU A 119 23.50 -5.39 -3.64
CA GLU A 119 23.68 -5.09 -2.22
C GLU A 119 25.15 -4.87 -1.85
N LYS A 120 26.06 -5.70 -2.38
CA LYS A 120 27.51 -5.56 -2.18
C LYS A 120 28.01 -4.21 -2.69
N ASP A 121 27.62 -3.82 -3.91
CA ASP A 121 28.02 -2.55 -4.51
C ASP A 121 27.47 -1.36 -3.72
N ALA A 122 26.20 -1.39 -3.32
CA ALA A 122 25.61 -0.34 -2.51
C ALA A 122 26.33 -0.18 -1.15
N ARG A 123 26.73 -1.28 -0.51
CA ARG A 123 27.50 -1.26 0.75
C ARG A 123 28.92 -0.72 0.56
N LEU A 124 29.61 -1.11 -0.52
CA LEU A 124 30.90 -0.51 -0.89
C LEU A 124 30.77 1.00 -1.10
N GLY A 125 29.67 1.45 -1.71
CA GLY A 125 29.35 2.85 -1.90
C GLY A 125 29.22 3.61 -0.58
N LEU A 126 28.50 3.05 0.39
CA LEU A 126 28.38 3.62 1.74
C LEU A 126 29.74 3.71 2.45
N ASP A 127 30.55 2.65 2.39
CA ASP A 127 31.87 2.60 3.01
C ASP A 127 32.84 3.63 2.39
N ALA A 128 32.81 3.77 1.07
CA ALA A 128 33.60 4.77 0.35
C ALA A 128 33.15 6.19 0.68
N LEU A 129 31.83 6.40 0.79
CA LEU A 129 31.24 7.70 1.10
C LEU A 129 31.59 8.16 2.52
N GLN A 130 31.64 7.24 3.49
CA GLN A 130 32.05 7.55 4.87
C GLN A 130 33.50 8.06 4.95
N LYS A 131 34.36 7.61 4.03
CA LYS A 131 35.78 7.98 3.98
C LYS A 131 36.04 9.20 3.10
N LEU A 132 35.03 9.69 2.40
CA LEU A 132 35.16 10.81 1.48
C LEU A 132 35.48 12.09 2.25
N LYS A 133 36.58 12.74 1.86
CA LYS A 133 36.93 14.06 2.36
C LYS A 133 36.33 15.14 1.47
N LYS A 134 35.82 16.19 2.09
CA LYS A 134 35.36 17.38 1.37
C LYS A 134 36.53 18.01 0.60
N PRO A 135 36.38 18.24 -0.71
CA PRO A 135 37.37 19.02 -1.47
C PRO A 135 37.44 20.47 -1.00
N GLU A 136 38.63 21.08 -1.05
CA GLU A 136 38.85 22.46 -0.55
C GLU A 136 37.99 23.51 -1.27
N ASN A 137 37.68 23.29 -2.55
CA ASN A 137 36.91 24.19 -3.40
C ASN A 137 35.39 23.93 -3.38
N VAL A 138 34.90 23.04 -2.51
CA VAL A 138 33.48 22.70 -2.38
C VAL A 138 32.95 23.22 -1.04
N THR A 139 31.79 23.89 -1.08
CA THR A 139 31.14 24.37 0.14
C THR A 139 30.60 23.20 0.97
N ASP A 140 30.40 23.41 2.26
CA ASP A 140 29.84 22.37 3.12
C ASP A 140 28.43 21.95 2.65
N ASP A 141 27.62 22.90 2.20
CA ASP A 141 26.29 22.60 1.65
C ASP A 141 26.34 21.74 0.40
N GLN A 142 27.20 22.06 -0.57
CA GLN A 142 27.37 21.28 -1.79
C GLN A 142 27.87 19.87 -1.49
N PHE A 143 28.85 19.76 -0.58
CA PHE A 143 29.38 18.47 -0.16
C PHE A 143 28.32 17.63 0.56
N ASN A 144 27.57 18.23 1.47
CA ASN A 144 26.50 17.57 2.20
C ASN A 144 25.38 17.12 1.26
N GLN A 145 25.00 17.95 0.28
CA GLN A 145 24.02 17.59 -0.75
C GLN A 145 24.49 16.40 -1.60
N PHE A 146 25.75 16.42 -2.04
CA PHE A 146 26.36 15.29 -2.75
C PHE A 146 26.31 14.02 -1.90
N VAL A 147 26.78 14.08 -0.65
CA VAL A 147 26.79 12.92 0.25
C VAL A 147 25.37 12.38 0.48
N LYS A 148 24.39 13.25 0.76
CA LYS A 148 22.98 12.84 0.93
C LYS A 148 22.44 12.16 -0.32
N SER A 149 22.66 12.73 -1.50
CA SER A 149 22.21 12.17 -2.78
C SER A 149 22.74 10.74 -2.99
N GLN A 150 24.05 10.52 -2.81
CA GLN A 150 24.62 9.18 -2.98
C GLN A 150 24.13 8.21 -1.90
N ARG A 151 24.07 8.65 -0.63
CA ARG A 151 23.60 7.82 0.49
C ARG A 151 22.14 7.41 0.32
N ALA A 152 21.30 8.28 -0.23
CA ALA A 152 19.92 7.96 -0.56
C ALA A 152 19.84 6.84 -1.62
N ASN A 153 20.64 6.92 -2.69
CA ASN A 153 20.66 5.89 -3.74
C ASN A 153 21.16 4.54 -3.21
N TYR A 154 22.21 4.53 -2.41
CA TYR A 154 22.73 3.29 -1.81
C TYR A 154 21.71 2.63 -0.88
N ASN A 155 21.12 3.40 0.04
CA ASN A 155 20.09 2.87 0.93
C ASN A 155 18.80 2.50 0.17
N GLY A 156 18.45 3.22 -0.89
CA GLY A 156 17.34 2.85 -1.78
C GLY A 156 17.57 1.51 -2.48
N CYS A 157 18.81 1.23 -2.92
CA CYS A 157 19.18 -0.05 -3.52
C CYS A 157 19.13 -1.19 -2.48
N ILE A 158 19.71 -0.98 -1.30
CA ILE A 158 19.67 -1.97 -0.19
C ILE A 158 18.21 -2.27 0.22
N GLY A 159 17.39 -1.23 0.37
CA GLY A 159 15.97 -1.38 0.68
C GLY A 159 15.22 -2.14 -0.41
N PHE A 160 15.55 -1.89 -1.69
CA PHE A 160 14.99 -2.65 -2.80
C PHE A 160 15.40 -4.11 -2.75
N VAL A 161 16.67 -4.43 -2.49
CA VAL A 161 17.13 -5.81 -2.34
C VAL A 161 16.39 -6.52 -1.20
N ALA A 162 16.28 -5.87 -0.04
CA ALA A 162 15.54 -6.40 1.11
C ALA A 162 14.05 -6.64 0.74
N LEU A 163 13.42 -5.71 0.03
CA LEU A 163 12.04 -5.85 -0.43
C LEU A 163 11.87 -7.06 -1.36
N GLN A 164 12.77 -7.27 -2.33
CA GLN A 164 12.72 -8.43 -3.23
C GLN A 164 12.92 -9.75 -2.48
N ARG A 165 13.72 -9.75 -1.42
CA ARG A 165 13.91 -10.90 -0.52
C ARG A 165 12.80 -11.07 0.51
N LYS A 166 11.77 -10.22 0.48
CA LYS A 166 10.66 -10.17 1.46
C LYS A 166 11.13 -9.90 2.90
N ASP A 167 12.32 -9.33 3.07
CA ASP A 167 12.77 -8.74 4.34
C ASP A 167 12.14 -7.34 4.46
N PHE A 168 10.88 -7.30 4.86
CA PHE A 168 10.12 -6.06 4.93
C PHE A 168 10.64 -5.12 6.03
N ALA A 169 11.14 -5.66 7.15
CA ALA A 169 11.71 -4.86 8.22
C ALA A 169 13.04 -4.20 7.79
N GLY A 170 13.92 -4.94 7.11
CA GLY A 170 15.13 -4.40 6.50
C GLY A 170 14.80 -3.37 5.41
N ALA A 171 13.82 -3.64 4.57
CA ALA A 171 13.37 -2.72 3.53
C ALA A 171 12.86 -1.39 4.11
N VAL A 172 11.98 -1.44 5.11
CA VAL A 172 11.50 -0.24 5.83
C VAL A 172 12.68 0.55 6.39
N THR A 173 13.60 -0.10 7.07
CA THR A 173 14.78 0.56 7.67
C THR A 173 15.58 1.33 6.61
N SER A 174 15.99 0.65 5.53
CA SER A 174 16.81 1.28 4.49
C SER A 174 16.05 2.35 3.69
N PHE A 175 14.78 2.13 3.35
CA PHE A 175 13.99 3.14 2.63
C PHE A 175 13.70 4.38 3.47
N LYS A 176 13.51 4.25 4.80
CA LYS A 176 13.40 5.42 5.69
C LYS A 176 14.67 6.25 5.66
N THR A 177 15.84 5.62 5.80
CA THR A 177 17.14 6.32 5.69
C THR A 177 17.29 7.00 4.33
N ALA A 178 16.90 6.34 3.24
CA ALA A 178 16.92 6.96 1.91
C ALA A 178 15.97 8.17 1.81
N ALA A 179 14.77 8.07 2.37
CA ALA A 179 13.77 9.14 2.37
C ALA A 179 14.16 10.37 3.22
N GLU A 180 14.93 10.17 4.30
CA GLU A 180 15.48 11.25 5.12
C GLU A 180 16.48 12.10 4.32
N ASP A 181 17.29 11.47 3.47
CA ASP A 181 18.26 12.16 2.63
C ASP A 181 17.69 12.71 1.33
N ASN A 182 16.68 12.03 0.77
CA ASN A 182 15.96 12.45 -0.43
C ASN A 182 14.43 12.40 -0.23
N PRO A 183 13.84 13.44 0.39
CA PRO A 183 12.40 13.49 0.67
C PRO A 183 11.53 13.75 -0.58
N ALA A 184 12.14 13.85 -1.77
CA ALA A 184 11.47 14.04 -3.04
C ALA A 184 11.46 12.76 -3.92
N ASP A 185 11.99 11.63 -3.43
CA ASP A 185 12.06 10.40 -4.20
C ASP A 185 10.72 9.66 -4.28
N VAL A 186 10.10 9.71 -5.46
CA VAL A 186 8.82 9.03 -5.75
C VAL A 186 8.86 7.54 -5.43
N TYR A 187 9.93 6.84 -5.85
CA TYR A 187 9.98 5.38 -5.83
C TYR A 187 10.41 4.83 -4.47
N VAL A 188 11.23 5.55 -3.71
CA VAL A 188 11.52 5.21 -2.31
C VAL A 188 10.24 5.24 -1.49
N PHE A 189 9.42 6.30 -1.58
CA PHE A 189 8.15 6.34 -0.85
C PHE A 189 7.14 5.29 -1.33
N TYR A 190 7.09 4.99 -2.63
CA TYR A 190 6.26 3.91 -3.17
C TYR A 190 6.63 2.55 -2.57
N ARG A 191 7.93 2.21 -2.60
CA ARG A 191 8.46 0.94 -2.11
C ARG A 191 8.40 0.85 -0.58
N LEU A 192 8.56 1.97 0.13
CA LEU A 192 8.35 2.06 1.57
C LEU A 192 6.88 1.72 1.93
N GLY A 193 5.93 2.27 1.18
CA GLY A 193 4.51 1.94 1.31
C GLY A 193 4.21 0.46 1.10
N ILE A 194 4.83 -0.15 0.08
CA ILE A 194 4.75 -1.60 -0.16
C ILE A 194 5.34 -2.40 1.00
N ALA A 195 6.51 -2.00 1.51
CA ALA A 195 7.17 -2.71 2.61
C ALA A 195 6.31 -2.69 3.88
N TYR A 196 5.71 -1.54 4.24
CA TYR A 196 4.83 -1.42 5.40
C TYR A 196 3.57 -2.29 5.31
N ILE A 197 2.91 -2.35 4.14
CA ILE A 197 1.66 -3.14 3.99
C ILE A 197 1.93 -4.65 3.83
N SER A 198 3.15 -5.02 3.42
CA SER A 198 3.54 -6.42 3.22
C SER A 198 4.18 -7.06 4.45
N GLY A 199 4.69 -6.25 5.38
CA GLY A 199 5.26 -6.70 6.65
C GLY A 199 4.25 -7.31 7.62
N GLU A 200 4.75 -7.98 8.65
CA GLU A 200 3.98 -8.53 9.77
C GLU A 200 4.59 -8.04 11.10
N PRO A 201 3.83 -7.32 11.95
CA PRO A 201 2.48 -6.82 11.70
C PRO A 201 2.44 -5.77 10.59
N ARG A 202 1.33 -5.71 9.85
CA ARG A 202 1.12 -4.68 8.83
C ARG A 202 1.02 -3.31 9.46
N ASP A 203 1.72 -2.33 8.87
CA ASP A 203 1.63 -0.93 9.27
C ASP A 203 0.85 -0.13 8.21
N THR A 204 -0.46 -0.29 8.21
CA THR A 204 -1.32 0.30 7.17
C THR A 204 -1.32 1.83 7.17
N ASN A 205 -1.17 2.46 8.34
CA ASN A 205 -1.12 3.93 8.43
C ASN A 205 0.14 4.48 7.76
N ASN A 206 1.32 3.95 8.10
CA ASN A 206 2.55 4.38 7.44
C ASN A 206 2.59 3.96 5.96
N ALA A 207 1.96 2.84 5.60
CA ALA A 207 1.80 2.44 4.20
C ALA A 207 1.00 3.48 3.40
N ILE A 208 -0.20 3.85 3.88
CA ILE A 208 -1.07 4.84 3.23
C ILE A 208 -0.35 6.18 3.14
N TRP A 209 0.31 6.64 4.21
CA TRP A 209 1.04 7.90 4.18
C TRP A 209 2.16 7.91 3.14
N SER A 210 2.98 6.86 3.11
CA SER A 210 4.10 6.74 2.17
C SER A 210 3.61 6.66 0.72
N LEU A 211 2.54 5.92 0.46
CA LEU A 211 1.92 5.85 -0.87
C LEU A 211 1.29 7.18 -1.27
N ALA A 212 0.66 7.92 -0.35
CA ALA A 212 0.12 9.25 -0.59
C ALA A 212 1.23 10.26 -0.93
N ARG A 213 2.35 10.22 -0.20
CA ARG A 213 3.55 11.01 -0.51
C ARG A 213 4.05 10.71 -1.92
N SER A 214 4.19 9.42 -2.25
CA SER A 214 4.64 8.97 -3.57
C SER A 214 3.71 9.44 -4.69
N ALA A 215 2.40 9.27 -4.55
CA ALA A 215 1.40 9.72 -5.53
C ALA A 215 1.44 11.24 -5.73
N SER A 216 1.53 12.02 -4.64
CA SER A 216 1.63 13.47 -4.70
C SER A 216 2.91 13.95 -5.41
N LEU A 217 4.06 13.34 -5.10
CA LEU A 217 5.33 13.63 -5.77
C LEU A 217 5.29 13.25 -7.26
N ALA A 218 4.76 12.06 -7.58
CA ALA A 218 4.64 11.56 -8.94
C ALA A 218 3.77 12.50 -9.80
N LYS A 219 2.64 12.95 -9.26
CA LYS A 219 1.74 13.90 -9.92
C LYS A 219 2.43 15.25 -10.15
N ALA A 220 3.08 15.81 -9.13
CA ALA A 220 3.78 17.09 -9.23
C ALA A 220 4.92 17.06 -10.27
N GLY A 221 5.66 15.95 -10.31
CA GLY A 221 6.77 15.73 -11.25
C GLY A 221 6.36 15.26 -12.64
N LYS A 222 5.05 15.10 -12.93
CA LYS A 222 4.53 14.50 -14.17
C LYS A 222 5.18 13.14 -14.48
N ASN A 223 5.43 12.35 -13.45
CA ASN A 223 6.02 11.02 -13.59
C ASN A 223 5.04 10.11 -14.37
N PRO A 224 5.49 9.38 -15.41
CA PRO A 224 4.63 8.48 -16.18
C PRO A 224 3.91 7.42 -15.35
N ALA A 225 4.45 7.01 -14.20
CA ALA A 225 3.86 6.03 -13.30
C ALA A 225 2.85 6.62 -12.31
N ALA A 226 2.56 7.94 -12.37
CA ALA A 226 1.64 8.59 -11.44
C ALA A 226 0.23 7.95 -11.41
N PRO A 227 -0.40 7.58 -12.56
CA PRO A 227 -1.70 6.92 -12.55
C PRO A 227 -1.71 5.58 -11.81
N GLU A 228 -0.67 4.76 -11.99
CA GLU A 228 -0.55 3.44 -11.38
C GLU A 228 -0.29 3.54 -9.88
N ILE A 229 0.55 4.50 -9.46
CA ILE A 229 0.82 4.77 -8.04
C ILE A 229 -0.46 5.26 -7.35
N GLU A 230 -1.19 6.20 -7.94
CA GLU A 230 -2.45 6.70 -7.39
C GLU A 230 -3.51 5.60 -7.30
N LYS A 231 -3.61 4.76 -8.34
CA LYS A 231 -4.51 3.60 -8.35
C LYS A 231 -4.19 2.62 -7.22
N TYR A 232 -2.91 2.34 -6.99
CA TYR A 232 -2.49 1.44 -5.92
C TYR A 232 -2.79 2.03 -4.54
N LEU A 233 -2.47 3.31 -4.31
CA LEU A 233 -2.85 4.04 -3.09
C LEU A 233 -4.36 3.94 -2.83
N LYS A 234 -5.19 4.26 -3.82
CA LYS A 234 -6.65 4.16 -3.72
C LYS A 234 -7.10 2.77 -3.33
N SER A 235 -6.55 1.73 -3.96
CA SER A 235 -6.87 0.34 -3.61
C SER A 235 -6.51 0.02 -2.15
N VAL A 236 -5.33 0.42 -1.68
CA VAL A 236 -4.90 0.19 -0.28
C VAL A 236 -5.83 0.93 0.68
N TYR A 237 -6.12 2.21 0.39
CA TYR A 237 -6.99 3.04 1.20
C TYR A 237 -8.41 2.49 1.28
N ILE A 238 -9.07 2.25 0.15
CA ILE A 238 -10.45 1.75 0.09
C ILE A 238 -10.58 0.38 0.74
N ASN A 239 -9.57 -0.48 0.62
CA ASN A 239 -9.59 -1.80 1.27
C ASN A 239 -9.46 -1.72 2.79
N TYR A 240 -8.91 -0.62 3.32
CA TYR A 240 -8.75 -0.40 4.75
C TYR A 240 -9.85 0.47 5.35
N HIS A 241 -10.26 1.54 4.66
CA HIS A 241 -11.22 2.55 5.12
C HIS A 241 -12.67 2.27 4.66
N GLY A 242 -12.84 1.60 3.51
CA GLY A 242 -14.14 1.25 2.93
C GLY A 242 -14.52 2.07 1.69
N ASN A 243 -14.11 3.33 1.61
CA ASN A 243 -14.37 4.25 0.49
C ASN A 243 -13.18 5.23 0.26
N GLU A 244 -13.35 6.27 -0.55
CA GLU A 244 -12.30 7.28 -0.83
C GLU A 244 -12.37 8.53 0.07
N ASP A 245 -13.31 8.60 1.00
CA ASP A 245 -13.50 9.79 1.84
C ASP A 245 -12.23 10.09 2.64
N GLY A 246 -11.83 11.37 2.69
CA GLY A 246 -10.62 11.79 3.41
C GLY A 246 -9.28 11.52 2.69
N LEU A 247 -9.23 10.65 1.66
CA LEU A 247 -7.98 10.33 0.96
C LEU A 247 -7.32 11.57 0.32
N SER A 248 -8.10 12.45 -0.30
CA SER A 248 -7.59 13.68 -0.90
C SER A 248 -6.92 14.60 0.12
N GLY A 249 -7.46 14.67 1.34
CA GLY A 249 -6.88 15.41 2.46
C GLY A 249 -5.55 14.82 2.92
N ILE A 250 -5.46 13.48 2.99
CA ILE A 250 -4.21 12.78 3.33
C ILE A 250 -3.15 13.04 2.26
N MET A 251 -3.51 12.97 0.97
CA MET A 251 -2.58 13.29 -0.14
C MET A 251 -2.05 14.71 -0.07
N ALA A 252 -2.90 15.68 0.28
CA ALA A 252 -2.49 17.08 0.45
C ALA A 252 -1.50 17.26 1.61
N GLN A 253 -1.74 16.60 2.75
CA GLN A 253 -0.82 16.66 3.90
C GLN A 253 0.51 15.94 3.59
N ALA A 254 0.45 14.76 2.98
CA ALA A 254 1.64 14.02 2.57
C ALA A 254 2.44 14.76 1.48
N ALA A 255 1.80 15.60 0.64
CA ALA A 255 2.52 16.48 -0.29
C ALA A 255 3.42 17.51 0.42
N ALA A 256 3.12 17.85 1.68
CA ALA A 256 3.87 18.82 2.47
C ALA A 256 4.89 18.18 3.45
N SER A 257 4.73 16.90 3.82
CA SER A 257 5.59 16.24 4.81
C SER A 257 5.98 14.81 4.42
N PRO A 258 7.27 14.42 4.55
CA PRO A 258 7.71 13.05 4.30
C PRO A 258 7.25 12.05 5.37
N THR A 259 6.90 12.53 6.57
CA THR A 259 6.44 11.71 7.69
C THR A 259 5.03 12.10 8.12
N PRO A 260 4.21 11.14 8.60
CA PRO A 260 2.88 11.45 9.11
C PRO A 260 2.95 12.34 10.36
N PRO A 261 1.91 13.16 10.61
CA PRO A 261 1.80 13.88 11.87
C PRO A 261 1.64 12.90 13.03
N GLU A 262 1.97 13.36 14.24
CA GLU A 262 1.77 12.57 15.45
C GLU A 262 0.30 12.18 15.61
N GLY A 263 0.05 10.91 15.95
CA GLY A 263 -1.30 10.38 16.11
C GLY A 263 -2.06 10.13 14.80
N PHE A 264 -1.41 10.26 13.63
CA PHE A 264 -2.05 9.92 12.35
C PHE A 264 -2.58 8.49 12.35
N ALA A 265 -3.90 8.36 12.12
CA ALA A 265 -4.57 7.09 11.95
C ALA A 265 -5.69 7.23 10.92
N VAL A 266 -5.76 6.27 10.01
CA VAL A 266 -6.92 6.10 9.13
C VAL A 266 -7.94 5.24 9.87
N THR A 267 -9.20 5.65 9.86
CA THR A 267 -10.29 4.83 10.42
C THR A 267 -10.40 3.55 9.62
N GLN A 268 -10.27 2.40 10.30
CA GLN A 268 -10.45 1.11 9.66
C GLN A 268 -11.94 0.79 9.50
N MET A 269 -12.31 0.18 8.38
CA MET A 269 -13.63 -0.40 8.21
C MET A 269 -13.83 -1.57 9.17
N GLU A 270 -14.94 -1.55 9.90
CA GLU A 270 -15.40 -2.63 10.76
C GLU A 270 -16.03 -3.72 9.91
N VAL A 271 -15.22 -4.74 9.62
CA VAL A 271 -15.66 -5.95 8.92
C VAL A 271 -16.36 -6.87 9.91
N PRO A 272 -17.66 -7.18 9.71
CA PRO A 272 -18.38 -8.10 10.58
C PRO A 272 -17.68 -9.46 10.63
N GLN A 273 -17.59 -10.03 11.84
CA GLN A 273 -17.10 -11.40 12.04
C GLN A 273 -18.26 -12.39 11.88
N ASP A 274 -17.94 -13.63 11.48
CA ASP A 274 -18.93 -14.70 11.43
C ASP A 274 -19.51 -14.95 12.84
N THR A 275 -20.83 -14.91 12.93
CA THR A 275 -21.58 -15.06 14.18
C THR A 275 -22.04 -16.50 14.42
N GLY A 276 -22.02 -17.33 13.37
CA GLY A 276 -22.57 -18.69 13.38
C GLY A 276 -24.09 -18.73 13.14
N ASN A 277 -24.76 -17.57 13.04
CA ASN A 277 -26.13 -17.46 12.60
C ASN A 277 -26.16 -17.20 11.09
N ALA A 278 -26.66 -18.18 10.32
CA ALA A 278 -26.68 -18.11 8.86
C ALA A 278 -27.39 -16.87 8.30
N SER A 279 -28.44 -16.38 8.97
CA SER A 279 -29.20 -15.21 8.52
C SER A 279 -28.44 -13.91 8.75
N VAL A 280 -27.84 -13.76 9.93
CA VAL A 280 -26.99 -12.60 10.28
C VAL A 280 -25.76 -12.56 9.38
N ASP A 281 -25.10 -13.71 9.20
CA ASP A 281 -23.88 -13.81 8.40
C ASP A 281 -24.19 -13.55 6.91
N ALA A 282 -25.31 -14.04 6.39
CA ALA A 282 -25.74 -13.76 5.02
C ALA A 282 -26.05 -12.27 4.81
N PHE A 283 -26.78 -11.63 5.73
CA PHE A 283 -27.06 -10.20 5.67
C PHE A 283 -25.76 -9.37 5.70
N ASN A 284 -24.89 -9.64 6.69
CA ASN A 284 -23.62 -8.93 6.84
C ASN A 284 -22.75 -9.10 5.59
N LYS A 285 -22.54 -10.34 5.12
CA LYS A 285 -21.71 -10.61 3.92
C LYS A 285 -22.23 -9.91 2.67
N THR A 286 -23.55 -9.76 2.56
CA THR A 286 -24.18 -9.15 1.38
C THR A 286 -24.15 -7.63 1.43
N PHE A 287 -24.47 -7.02 2.59
CA PHE A 287 -24.82 -5.60 2.63
C PHE A 287 -23.88 -4.71 3.44
N PHE A 288 -22.97 -5.24 4.27
CA PHE A 288 -22.21 -4.39 5.20
C PHE A 288 -21.42 -3.27 4.49
N MET A 289 -20.91 -3.54 3.28
CA MET A 289 -20.18 -2.55 2.49
C MET A 289 -21.04 -1.34 2.09
N LEU A 290 -22.36 -1.49 2.00
CA LEU A 290 -23.26 -0.40 1.63
C LEU A 290 -23.27 0.73 2.66
N LYS A 291 -22.94 0.44 3.93
CA LYS A 291 -22.84 1.46 4.99
C LYS A 291 -21.72 2.47 4.75
N TYR A 292 -20.72 2.12 3.94
CA TYR A 292 -19.59 2.99 3.61
C TYR A 292 -19.85 3.89 2.40
N GLY A 293 -20.89 3.65 1.60
CA GLY A 293 -21.16 4.45 0.41
C GLY A 293 -20.02 4.48 -0.62
N GLY A 294 -20.02 5.52 -1.46
CA GLY A 294 -19.06 5.70 -2.56
C GLY A 294 -19.17 4.66 -3.67
N ASP A 295 -18.23 4.71 -4.62
CA ASP A 295 -18.25 3.88 -5.83
C ASP A 295 -18.25 2.37 -5.54
N ARG A 296 -17.61 1.93 -4.45
CA ARG A 296 -17.57 0.52 -4.06
C ARG A 296 -18.93 0.02 -3.60
N ALA A 297 -19.63 0.79 -2.76
CA ALA A 297 -21.00 0.48 -2.37
C ALA A 297 -21.95 0.57 -3.56
N GLN A 298 -21.79 1.57 -4.43
CA GLN A 298 -22.64 1.73 -5.60
C GLN A 298 -22.52 0.53 -6.55
N LYS A 299 -21.30 0.10 -6.88
CA LYS A 299 -21.06 -1.07 -7.73
C LYS A 299 -21.62 -2.36 -7.13
N LEU A 300 -21.51 -2.51 -5.80
CA LEU A 300 -22.14 -3.63 -5.10
C LEU A 300 -23.66 -3.57 -5.28
N TRP A 301 -24.27 -2.41 -5.04
CA TRP A 301 -25.71 -2.22 -5.16
C TRP A 301 -26.22 -2.44 -6.59
N ASP A 302 -25.50 -1.95 -7.62
CA ASP A 302 -25.88 -2.13 -9.02
C ASP A 302 -25.97 -3.61 -9.41
N GLY A 303 -25.15 -4.48 -8.79
CA GLY A 303 -25.22 -5.93 -8.96
C GLY A 303 -26.32 -6.62 -8.13
N LEU A 304 -26.77 -5.98 -7.06
CA LEU A 304 -27.77 -6.52 -6.12
C LEU A 304 -29.21 -6.09 -6.46
N LYS A 305 -29.40 -4.88 -6.97
CA LYS A 305 -30.74 -4.31 -7.21
C LYS A 305 -31.54 -5.19 -8.15
N GLY A 306 -32.78 -5.51 -7.76
CA GLY A 306 -33.68 -6.39 -8.51
C GLY A 306 -33.43 -7.88 -8.32
N GLN A 307 -32.41 -8.29 -7.56
CA GLN A 307 -32.21 -9.70 -7.19
C GLN A 307 -33.13 -10.06 -6.01
N ALA A 308 -33.46 -11.36 -5.91
CA ALA A 308 -34.16 -11.88 -4.75
C ALA A 308 -33.20 -11.97 -3.54
N PHE A 309 -33.70 -11.65 -2.36
CA PHE A 309 -33.01 -11.83 -1.10
C PHE A 309 -33.99 -12.33 -0.03
N GLY A 310 -33.54 -13.23 0.83
CA GLY A 310 -34.34 -13.74 1.93
C GLY A 310 -33.50 -14.43 2.99
N VAL A 311 -33.83 -14.17 4.25
CA VAL A 311 -33.18 -14.71 5.44
C VAL A 311 -34.20 -14.77 6.59
N GLY A 312 -33.81 -15.36 7.72
CA GLY A 312 -34.56 -15.28 8.98
C GLY A 312 -34.34 -13.96 9.72
N GLY A 313 -35.34 -13.54 10.49
CA GLY A 313 -35.31 -12.34 11.32
C GLY A 313 -36.42 -12.35 12.37
N PHE A 314 -36.62 -11.20 13.02
CA PHE A 314 -37.66 -10.99 14.02
C PHE A 314 -38.47 -9.75 13.66
N VAL A 315 -39.79 -9.83 13.74
CA VAL A 315 -40.66 -8.69 13.43
C VAL A 315 -40.43 -7.58 14.45
N GLU A 316 -40.18 -6.35 13.97
CA GLU A 316 -40.15 -5.14 14.80
C GLU A 316 -41.53 -4.47 14.81
N SER A 317 -42.11 -4.25 13.62
CA SER A 317 -43.46 -3.74 13.47
C SER A 317 -44.14 -4.22 12.20
N VAL A 318 -45.48 -4.19 12.22
CA VAL A 318 -46.33 -4.38 11.04
C VAL A 318 -47.23 -3.16 10.92
N GLU A 319 -47.13 -2.47 9.78
CA GLU A 319 -47.84 -1.22 9.51
C GLU A 319 -48.71 -1.38 8.25
N PRO A 320 -49.87 -0.69 8.15
CA PRO A 320 -50.63 -0.64 6.90
C PRO A 320 -49.78 -0.07 5.77
N GLY A 321 -49.81 -0.71 4.60
CA GLY A 321 -49.16 -0.22 3.40
C GLY A 321 -49.92 0.93 2.73
N PRO A 322 -49.33 1.52 1.67
CA PRO A 322 -49.92 2.65 0.95
C PRO A 322 -51.21 2.26 0.20
N GLU A 323 -51.36 0.99 -0.15
CA GLU A 323 -52.52 0.45 -0.87
C GLU A 323 -53.44 -0.36 0.07
N PRO A 324 -54.75 -0.44 -0.22
CA PRO A 324 -55.65 -1.26 0.57
C PRO A 324 -55.21 -2.73 0.61
N LYS A 325 -55.17 -3.29 1.83
CA LYS A 325 -54.77 -4.69 2.11
C LYS A 325 -53.30 -5.03 1.84
N THR A 326 -52.42 -4.03 1.71
CA THR A 326 -50.98 -4.26 1.78
C THR A 326 -50.42 -3.94 3.17
N TYR A 327 -49.28 -4.53 3.51
CA TYR A 327 -48.58 -4.32 4.77
C TYR A 327 -47.11 -4.03 4.55
N LEU A 328 -46.56 -3.16 5.40
CA LEU A 328 -45.13 -2.90 5.54
C LEU A 328 -44.66 -3.62 6.79
N LEU A 329 -43.67 -4.50 6.65
CA LEU A 329 -43.05 -5.17 7.80
C LEU A 329 -41.65 -4.62 8.00
N LYS A 330 -41.36 -4.22 9.24
CA LYS A 330 -40.01 -3.88 9.68
C LYS A 330 -39.45 -5.10 10.40
N ILE A 331 -38.26 -5.56 9.98
CA ILE A 331 -37.68 -6.81 10.48
C ILE A 331 -36.25 -6.55 10.96
N ASP A 332 -35.98 -7.07 12.15
CA ASP A 332 -34.68 -7.16 12.78
C ASP A 332 -33.92 -8.39 12.31
N VAL A 333 -32.77 -8.19 11.70
CA VAL A 333 -31.87 -9.29 11.32
C VAL A 333 -30.67 -9.31 12.26
N LEU A 334 -30.05 -8.16 12.44
CA LEU A 334 -28.83 -7.97 13.22
C LEU A 334 -29.12 -7.90 14.73
N PRO A 335 -28.16 -8.30 15.59
CA PRO A 335 -28.33 -8.19 17.04
C PRO A 335 -28.59 -6.76 17.52
N GLU A 336 -27.96 -5.76 16.89
CA GLU A 336 -28.04 -4.37 17.33
C GLU A 336 -29.45 -3.80 17.16
N SER A 337 -30.14 -4.14 16.06
CA SER A 337 -31.50 -3.63 15.80
C SER A 337 -32.51 -4.12 16.84
N LYS A 338 -32.35 -5.35 17.34
CA LYS A 338 -33.24 -5.96 18.35
C LYS A 338 -33.19 -5.28 19.71
N THR A 339 -32.19 -4.44 19.96
CA THR A 339 -31.97 -3.82 21.28
C THR A 339 -32.62 -2.45 21.44
N GLU A 340 -33.10 -1.84 20.35
CA GLU A 340 -33.67 -0.49 20.35
C GLU A 340 -34.98 -0.45 19.57
N ASP A 341 -36.06 0.00 20.23
CA ASP A 341 -37.38 0.12 19.61
C ASP A 341 -37.36 1.10 18.42
N GLY A 342 -37.97 0.69 17.31
CA GLY A 342 -38.04 1.49 16.08
C GLY A 342 -36.80 1.41 15.19
N VAL A 343 -35.78 0.63 15.59
CA VAL A 343 -34.62 0.31 14.76
C VAL A 343 -34.87 -1.02 14.06
N PHE A 344 -34.52 -1.11 12.77
CA PHE A 344 -34.70 -2.32 11.95
C PHE A 344 -33.62 -2.37 10.87
N ASP A 345 -33.49 -3.52 10.19
CA ASP A 345 -32.51 -3.69 9.09
C ASP A 345 -33.20 -3.92 7.74
N ILE A 346 -34.43 -4.43 7.76
CA ILE A 346 -35.23 -4.75 6.57
C ILE A 346 -36.56 -4.00 6.63
N GLU A 347 -36.92 -3.36 5.54
CA GLU A 347 -38.27 -2.91 5.25
C GLU A 347 -38.85 -3.77 4.12
N LEU A 348 -39.79 -4.64 4.46
CA LEU A 348 -40.48 -5.52 3.52
C LEU A 348 -41.79 -4.87 3.07
N LYS A 349 -41.88 -4.48 1.80
CA LYS A 349 -43.03 -3.78 1.23
C LYS A 349 -44.02 -4.71 0.56
N ASP A 350 -45.26 -4.23 0.55
CA ASP A 350 -46.37 -4.73 -0.23
C ASP A 350 -46.68 -6.21 -0.03
N SER A 351 -46.51 -6.70 1.21
CA SER A 351 -47.00 -8.02 1.55
C SER A 351 -48.52 -8.03 1.50
N THR A 352 -49.07 -8.91 0.66
CA THR A 352 -50.52 -9.12 0.49
C THR A 352 -50.99 -10.41 1.14
N GLN A 353 -50.09 -11.14 1.81
CA GLN A 353 -50.40 -12.43 2.41
C GLN A 353 -51.49 -12.30 3.47
N PRO A 354 -52.43 -13.27 3.53
CA PRO A 354 -53.48 -13.25 4.53
C PRO A 354 -52.88 -13.27 5.93
N ASN A 355 -53.56 -12.63 6.89
CA ASN A 355 -53.21 -12.67 8.30
C ASN A 355 -51.86 -12.06 8.72
N VAL A 356 -51.06 -11.49 7.82
CA VAL A 356 -49.77 -10.83 8.13
C VAL A 356 -49.88 -9.78 9.25
N LYS A 357 -50.99 -9.06 9.32
CA LYS A 357 -51.32 -8.11 10.41
C LYS A 357 -51.35 -8.71 11.82
N ASN A 358 -51.39 -10.04 11.94
CA ASN A 358 -51.43 -10.75 13.21
C ASN A 358 -50.03 -11.01 13.78
N LEU A 359 -48.97 -10.82 12.98
CA LEU A 359 -47.59 -10.86 13.47
C LEU A 359 -47.36 -9.73 14.47
N GLY A 360 -46.72 -10.05 15.58
CA GLY A 360 -46.35 -9.11 16.63
C GLY A 360 -44.84 -8.92 16.72
N LYS A 361 -44.43 -7.85 17.39
CA LYS A 361 -43.02 -7.60 17.70
C LYS A 361 -42.38 -8.80 18.41
N GLY A 362 -41.21 -9.22 17.94
CA GLY A 362 -40.46 -10.37 18.42
C GLY A 362 -40.86 -11.72 17.81
N ASP A 363 -41.86 -11.77 16.92
CA ASP A 363 -42.16 -12.99 16.18
C ASP A 363 -41.01 -13.33 15.22
N ALA A 364 -40.50 -14.57 15.31
CA ALA A 364 -39.49 -15.07 14.39
C ALA A 364 -40.13 -15.37 13.04
N VAL A 365 -39.49 -14.92 11.97
CA VAL A 365 -39.97 -15.08 10.58
C VAL A 365 -38.81 -15.32 9.63
N HIS A 366 -39.06 -16.06 8.57
CA HIS A 366 -38.26 -16.13 7.36
C HIS A 366 -38.99 -15.38 6.27
N PHE A 367 -38.31 -14.40 5.69
CA PHE A 367 -38.85 -13.56 4.63
C PHE A 367 -38.05 -13.74 3.34
N GLN A 368 -38.69 -13.44 2.22
CA GLN A 368 -38.00 -13.16 0.96
C GLN A 368 -38.65 -11.97 0.25
N GLY A 369 -37.91 -11.33 -0.64
CA GLY A 369 -38.44 -10.30 -1.53
C GLY A 369 -37.40 -9.87 -2.56
N THR A 370 -37.75 -8.88 -3.38
CA THR A 370 -36.87 -8.34 -4.42
C THR A 370 -36.20 -7.06 -3.94
N LEU A 371 -34.88 -6.97 -4.03
CA LEU A 371 -34.09 -5.81 -3.60
C LEU A 371 -34.47 -4.54 -4.37
N ALA A 372 -35.07 -3.56 -3.69
CA ALA A 372 -35.66 -2.37 -4.30
C ALA A 372 -34.81 -1.10 -4.08
N SER A 373 -34.45 -0.84 -2.83
CA SER A 373 -33.63 0.30 -2.41
C SER A 373 -32.85 -0.01 -1.14
N TYR A 374 -31.94 0.88 -0.76
CA TYR A 374 -31.34 0.89 0.57
C TYR A 374 -31.14 2.32 1.05
N THR A 375 -31.08 2.48 2.37
CA THR A 375 -30.63 3.70 3.05
C THR A 375 -29.31 3.38 3.73
N ALA A 376 -28.26 4.17 3.52
CA ALA A 376 -26.97 3.95 4.19
C ALA A 376 -26.89 4.62 5.57
N THR A 377 -27.50 5.81 5.71
CA THR A 377 -27.33 6.73 6.84
C THR A 377 -28.71 7.25 7.30
N PRO A 378 -29.00 7.38 8.61
CA PRO A 378 -28.11 7.19 9.75
C PRO A 378 -27.78 5.73 10.07
N LYS A 379 -28.57 4.78 9.54
CA LYS A 379 -28.33 3.34 9.67
C LYS A 379 -28.63 2.65 8.34
N LEU A 380 -27.92 1.56 8.07
CA LEU A 380 -28.18 0.69 6.93
C LEU A 380 -29.56 0.03 7.05
N VAL A 381 -30.45 0.28 6.09
CA VAL A 381 -31.75 -0.38 5.93
C VAL A 381 -31.89 -0.85 4.50
N ILE A 382 -32.27 -2.12 4.29
CA ILE A 382 -32.54 -2.69 2.97
C ILE A 382 -34.05 -2.78 2.77
N THR A 383 -34.52 -2.26 1.63
CA THR A 383 -35.92 -2.32 1.24
C THR A 383 -36.14 -3.43 0.22
N LEU A 384 -37.14 -4.27 0.46
CA LEU A 384 -37.56 -5.34 -0.43
C LEU A 384 -38.99 -5.08 -0.92
N ASP A 385 -39.22 -5.17 -2.22
CA ASP A 385 -40.56 -5.17 -2.82
C ASP A 385 -41.08 -6.59 -3.01
N ASN A 386 -42.41 -6.74 -3.15
CA ASN A 386 -43.10 -8.03 -3.34
C ASN A 386 -42.72 -9.05 -2.25
N GLY A 387 -42.66 -8.57 -1.02
CA GLY A 387 -42.17 -9.35 0.10
C GLY A 387 -43.14 -10.41 0.60
N THR A 388 -42.62 -11.58 0.93
CA THR A 388 -43.38 -12.68 1.54
C THR A 388 -42.72 -13.23 2.79
N ILE A 389 -43.52 -13.64 3.78
CA ILE A 389 -43.11 -14.44 4.94
C ILE A 389 -43.45 -15.92 4.66
N ASN A 390 -42.74 -16.89 5.23
CA ASN A 390 -43.16 -18.29 5.13
C ASN A 390 -44.56 -18.48 5.73
N ASP A 391 -45.46 -19.15 5.00
CA ASP A 391 -46.89 -19.24 5.36
C ASP A 391 -47.14 -19.90 6.73
N ASP A 392 -46.29 -20.84 7.16
CA ASP A 392 -46.39 -21.56 8.43
C ASP A 392 -45.99 -20.71 9.66
N GLU A 393 -45.41 -19.53 9.43
CA GLU A 393 -44.98 -18.60 10.48
C GLU A 393 -45.99 -17.46 10.70
N ILE A 394 -47.00 -17.34 9.84
CA ILE A 394 -48.05 -16.31 9.95
C ILE A 394 -49.22 -16.85 10.80
N PRO A 395 -49.52 -16.25 11.97
CA PRO A 395 -50.56 -16.76 12.84
C PRO A 395 -51.97 -16.37 12.37
N ASP A 396 -52.94 -17.30 12.47
CA ASP A 396 -54.35 -17.05 12.13
C ASP A 396 -55.03 -15.98 13.01
N GLN A 397 -54.54 -15.83 14.24
CA GLN A 397 -54.99 -14.83 15.21
C GLN A 397 -53.77 -14.21 15.90
N PRO A 398 -53.81 -12.93 16.32
CA PRO A 398 -52.71 -12.32 17.04
C PRO A 398 -52.32 -13.13 18.28
N LYS A 399 -51.01 -13.31 18.52
CA LYS A 399 -50.54 -13.97 19.75
C LYS A 399 -51.02 -13.16 20.95
N VAL A 400 -51.81 -13.79 21.82
CA VAL A 400 -52.30 -13.16 23.04
C VAL A 400 -51.11 -12.94 23.97
N THR A 401 -50.62 -11.70 24.07
CA THR A 401 -49.69 -11.33 25.12
C THR A 401 -50.39 -11.54 26.46
N ALA A 402 -49.85 -12.43 27.29
CA ALA A 402 -50.40 -12.68 28.62
C ALA A 402 -50.46 -11.33 29.37
N LYS A 403 -51.67 -10.88 29.75
CA LYS A 403 -51.84 -9.68 30.56
C LYS A 403 -50.90 -9.78 31.77
N PRO A 404 -50.13 -8.73 32.11
CA PRO A 404 -49.32 -8.75 33.32
C PRO A 404 -50.23 -9.07 34.51
N LYS A 405 -49.86 -10.12 35.25
CA LYS A 405 -50.61 -10.59 36.41
C LYS A 405 -50.84 -9.38 37.34
N PRO A 406 -52.07 -9.06 37.76
CA PRO A 406 -52.31 -7.92 38.62
C PRO A 406 -51.43 -8.05 39.86
N ALA A 407 -50.70 -6.99 40.19
CA ALA A 407 -49.78 -6.96 41.33
C ALA A 407 -50.52 -7.46 42.60
N PRO A 408 -49.94 -8.37 43.39
CA PRO A 408 -50.56 -8.84 44.61
C PRO A 408 -50.87 -7.63 45.51
N LYS A 409 -52.14 -7.51 45.93
CA LYS A 409 -52.59 -6.45 46.85
C LYS A 409 -51.67 -6.44 48.07
N LYS A 410 -51.01 -5.29 48.32
CA LYS A 410 -50.21 -5.07 49.54
C LYS A 410 -51.07 -5.37 50.77
N PRO A 411 -50.57 -6.13 51.76
CA PRO A 411 -51.27 -6.33 53.02
C PRO A 411 -51.45 -4.97 53.74
N PRO A 412 -52.56 -4.78 54.47
CA PRO A 412 -52.78 -3.55 55.23
C PRO A 412 -51.67 -3.34 56.27
N ALA A 413 -51.08 -2.16 56.27
CA ALA A 413 -50.00 -1.79 57.19
C ALA A 413 -50.47 -1.91 58.65
N LYS A 414 -49.77 -2.72 59.46
CA LYS A 414 -49.95 -2.76 60.90
C LYS A 414 -49.51 -1.41 61.49
N ARG A 415 -50.48 -0.70 62.05
CA ARG A 415 -50.30 0.56 62.78
C ARG A 415 -49.65 0.25 64.13
N THR A 416 -48.34 0.49 64.25
CA THR A 416 -47.63 0.44 65.53
C THR A 416 -47.98 1.66 66.36
N THR A 417 -48.71 1.46 67.45
CA THR A 417 -48.90 2.44 68.52
C THR A 417 -47.60 2.57 69.32
N ARG A 418 -47.03 3.78 69.36
CA ARG A 418 -45.92 4.15 70.25
C ARG A 418 -46.51 4.48 71.63
N ARG A 419 -45.95 3.87 72.68
CA ARG A 419 -46.04 4.34 74.07
C ARG A 419 -44.88 5.29 74.34
#